data_AF-A0A497YK95-F1
#
_entry.id   AF-A0A497YK95-F1
#
_cell.length_a   1.000
_cell.length_b   1.000
_cell.length_c   1.000
_cell.angle_alpha   90.00
_cell.angle_beta   90.00
_cell.angle_gamma   90.00
#
_symmetry.space_group_name_H-M   'P 1'
#
loop_
_entity.id
_entity.type
_entity.pdbx_description
1 polymer ?
#
loop_
_entity_poly.entity_id
_entity_poly.type
_entity_poly.pdbx_seq_one_letter_code
_entity_poly.pdbx_strand_id
1 'polypeptide(L)' 'MEYTKHRQYLLNQLILVLGAWKARGQNDESLEQEFMNLLKQLHPNTQTAISILEKHMEMEVAA' A
#
# COMPACT_ATOMS: atom_id res chain seq x y z
N MET A 1 6.08 -14.23 14.49
CA MET A 1 6.78 -12.92 14.56
C MET A 1 7.14 -12.37 13.18
N GLU A 2 7.39 -13.21 12.17
CA GLU A 2 7.66 -12.76 10.77
C GLU A 2 6.43 -12.18 10.05
N TYR A 3 5.23 -12.75 10.25
CA TYR A 3 4.02 -12.30 9.55
C TYR A 3 3.70 -10.81 9.78
N THR A 4 3.81 -10.34 11.03
CA THR A 4 3.59 -8.93 11.38
C THR A 4 4.62 -8.02 10.72
N LYS A 5 5.89 -8.43 10.68
CA LYS A 5 6.96 -7.67 10.02
C LYS A 5 6.77 -7.62 8.50
N HIS A 6 6.34 -8.72 7.89
CA HIS A 6 6.07 -8.79 6.46
C HIS A 6 4.87 -7.91 6.06
N ARG A 7 3.78 -7.96 6.84
CA ARG A 7 2.63 -7.08 6.64
C ARG A 7 3.01 -5.61 6.76
N GLN A 8 3.78 -5.24 7.78
CA GLN A 8 4.26 -3.86 7.97
C GLN A 8 5.14 -3.42 6.80
N TYR A 9 6.03 -4.29 6.32
CA TYR A 9 6.84 -4.04 5.14
C TYR A 9 5.97 -3.76 3.90
N LEU A 10 4.97 -4.61 3.62
CA LEU A 10 4.06 -4.42 2.48
C LEU A 10 3.30 -3.09 2.57
N LEU A 11 2.84 -2.72 3.77
CA LEU A 11 2.14 -1.46 4.00
C LEU A 11 3.04 -0.25 3.73
N ASN A 12 4.29 -0.29 4.21
CA ASN A 12 5.24 0.79 3.95
C ASN A 12 5.55 0.92 2.44
N GLN A 13 5.71 -0.21 1.73
CA GLN A 13 5.91 -0.21 0.27
C GLN A 13 4.70 0.39 -0.46
N LEU A 14 3.47 0.00 -0.07
CA LEU A 14 2.24 0.56 -0.63
C LEU A 14 2.17 2.08 -0.47
N ILE A 15 2.56 2.61 0.69
CA ILE A 15 2.59 4.06 0.94
C ILE A 15 3.60 4.76 0.01
N LEU A 16 4.81 4.19 -0.13
CA LEU A 16 5.86 4.75 -0.98
C LEU A 16 5.44 4.79 -2.46
N VAL A 17 4.93 3.66 -2.98
CA VAL A 17 4.48 3.56 -4.37
C VAL A 17 3.30 4.50 -4.63
N LEU A 18 2.34 4.58 -3.70
CA LEU A 18 1.21 5.51 -3.80
C LEU A 18 1.68 6.97 -3.82
N GLY A 19 2.65 7.33 -2.98
CA GLY A 19 3.25 8.66 -2.96
C GLY A 19 3.97 9.00 -4.26
N ALA A 20 4.78 8.08 -4.79
CA ALA A 20 5.46 8.24 -6.07
C ALA A 20 4.48 8.37 -7.24
N TRP A 21 3.44 7.55 -7.27
CA TRP A 21 2.41 7.58 -8.31
C TRP A 21 1.65 8.90 -8.31
N LYS A 22 1.29 9.42 -7.12
CA LYS A 22 0.68 10.75 -6.96
C LYS A 22 1.64 11.86 -7.40
N ALA A 23 2.92 11.80 -7.05
CA ALA A 23 3.92 12.78 -7.46
C ALA A 23 4.10 12.85 -8.99
N ARG A 24 3.83 11.75 -9.71
CA ARG A 24 3.83 11.67 -11.18
C ARG A 24 2.49 12.09 -11.82
N GLY A 25 1.51 12.53 -11.03
CA GLY A 25 0.18 12.89 -11.53
C GLY A 25 -0.66 11.68 -11.94
N GLN A 26 -0.40 10.51 -11.36
CA GLN A 26 -1.16 9.27 -11.60
C GLN A 26 -1.13 8.74 -13.04
N ASN A 27 -0.15 9.17 -13.85
CA ASN A 27 -0.04 8.79 -15.26
C ASN A 27 1.01 7.71 -15.52
N ASP A 28 1.61 7.14 -14.46
CA ASP A 28 2.63 6.11 -14.58
C ASP A 28 2.01 4.73 -14.34
N GLU A 29 1.72 4.02 -15.44
CA GLU A 29 1.11 2.68 -15.45
C GLU A 29 1.98 1.64 -14.72
N SER A 30 3.31 1.84 -14.68
CA SER A 30 4.20 0.91 -13.99
C SER A 30 4.01 0.98 -12.47
N LEU A 31 3.84 2.18 -11.93
CA LEU A 31 3.56 2.40 -10.51
C LEU A 31 2.14 1.96 -10.13
N GLU A 32 1.16 2.15 -11.01
CA GLU A 32 -0.19 1.60 -10.82
C GLU A 32 -0.15 0.07 -10.72
N GLN A 33 0.54 -0.58 -11.66
CA GLN A 33 0.65 -2.04 -11.69
C GLN A 33 1.39 -2.58 -10.46
N GLU A 34 2.47 -1.91 -10.03
CA GLU A 34 3.20 -2.25 -8.81
C GLU A 34 2.32 -2.11 -7.56
N PHE A 35 1.57 -1.00 -7.44
CA PHE A 35 0.62 -0.78 -6.35
C PHE A 35 -0.43 -1.89 -6.29
N MET A 36 -1.02 -2.25 -7.43
CA MET A 36 -2.01 -3.34 -7.51
C MET A 36 -1.43 -4.71 -7.16
N ASN A 37 -0.17 -4.97 -7.52
CA ASN A 37 0.51 -6.21 -7.16
C ASN A 37 0.78 -6.29 -5.65
N LEU A 38 1.18 -5.18 -5.02
CA LEU A 38 1.37 -5.12 -3.57
C LEU A 38 0.05 -5.26 -2.80
N LEU A 39 -1.06 -4.69 -3.30
CA LEU A 39 -2.38 -4.87 -2.68
C LEU A 39 -2.79 -6.34 -2.65
N LYS A 40 -2.58 -7.08 -3.75
CA LYS A 40 -2.87 -8.52 -3.84
C LYS A 40 -2.01 -9.36 -2.89
N GLN A 41 -0.75 -8.96 -2.66
CA GLN A 41 0.12 -9.60 -1.68
C GLN A 41 -0.33 -9.32 -0.23
N LEU A 42 -0.85 -8.12 0.03
CA LEU A 42 -1.40 -7.75 1.33
C LEU A 42 -2.68 -8.52 1.64
N HIS A 43 -3.60 -8.62 0.67
CA HIS A 43 -4.84 -9.39 0.80
C HIS A 43 -5.43 -9.71 -0.59
N PRO A 44 -5.98 -10.91 -0.82
CA PRO A 44 -6.52 -11.31 -2.13
C PRO A 44 -7.74 -10.48 -2.56
N ASN A 45 -8.52 -9.98 -1.61
CA ASN A 45 -9.59 -9.02 -1.87
C ASN A 45 -9.03 -7.58 -1.84
N THR A 46 -9.06 -6.91 -2.99
CA THR A 46 -8.56 -5.54 -3.17
C THR A 46 -9.21 -4.53 -2.24
N GLN A 47 -10.53 -4.60 -2.05
CA GLN A 47 -11.23 -3.63 -1.21
C GLN A 47 -10.85 -3.78 0.26
N THR A 48 -10.68 -5.02 0.73
CA THR A 48 -10.12 -5.28 2.06
C THR A 48 -8.68 -4.80 2.18
N ALA A 49 -7.84 -5.00 1.16
CA ALA A 49 -6.45 -4.51 1.15
C ALA A 49 -6.39 -2.97 1.26
N ILE A 50 -7.26 -2.27 0.52
CA ILE A 50 -7.39 -0.81 0.58
C ILE A 50 -7.82 -0.37 1.98
N SER A 51 -8.86 -0.95 2.57
CA SER A 51 -9.30 -0.59 3.93
C SER A 51 -8.24 -0.85 4.99
N ILE A 52 -7.38 -1.87 4.81
CA ILE A 52 -6.24 -2.12 5.69
C ILE A 52 -5.19 -1.02 5.54
N LEU A 53 -4.89 -0.60 4.32
CA LEU A 53 -3.93 0.48 4.03
C LEU A 53 -4.42 1.83 4.58
N GLU A 54 -5.69 2.17 4.36
CA GLU A 54 -6.31 3.41 4.87
C GLU A 54 -6.20 3.51 6.39
N LYS A 55 -6.62 2.45 7.10
CA LYS A 55 -6.49 2.38 8.57
C LYS A 55 -5.05 2.49 9.03
N HIS A 56 -4.11 1.93 8.28
CA HIS A 56 -2.69 2.05 8.63
C HIS A 56 -2.19 3.50 8.49
N MET A 57 -2.55 4.16 7.40
CA MET A 57 -2.21 5.57 7.18
C MET A 57 -2.84 6.49 8.24
N GLU A 58 -4.08 6.23 8.67
CA GLU A 58 -4.73 6.98 9.76
C GLU A 58 -3.95 6.90 11.08
N MET A 59 -3.39 5.72 11.40
CA MET A 59 -2.58 5.54 12.61
C MET A 59 -1.24 6.29 12.52
N GLU A 60 -0.58 6.29 11.36
CA GLU A 60 0.69 6.99 11.17
C GLU A 60 0.54 8.52 11.21
N VAL A 61 -0.64 9.05 10.85
CA VAL A 61 -0.94 10.50 10.94
C VAL A 61 -1.26 10.94 12.38
N ALA A 62 -1.71 10.01 13.23
CA ALA A 62 -2.11 10.29 14.61
C ALA A 62 -1.00 10.08 15.65
N ALA A 63 0.18 9.59 15.24
CA ALA A 63 1.35 9.33 16.09
C ALA A 63 2.37 10.47 16.05
#